data_AF-A0A2E0TGP7-F1
#
_entry.id   AF-A0A2E0TGP7-F1
#
_cell.length_a   1.000
_cell.length_b   1.000
_cell.length_c   1.000
_cell.angle_alpha   90.00
_cell.angle_beta   90.00
_cell.angle_gamma   90.00
#
_symmetry.space_group_name_H-M   'P 1'
#
loop_
_entity.id
_entity.type
_entity.pdbx_description
1 polymer ?
#
loop_
_entity_poly.entity_id
_entity_poly.type
_entity_poly.pdbx_seq_one_letter_code
_entity_poly.pdbx_strand_id
1 'polypeptide(L)'
;MRLSSLGFAIVLAYGVALGGCDDSDRRVGRDAGGAGGDAGGRGDGGARGDAGGTLDGGGHDGGRAGSDAGSGGDGGGGGMDAGGDAGPADALDPRLATADPSGEICATPGSTGECAGIAVCRFYDASSSRCESCEGCGNLGQPCTTGTDCDILFACFDGRCTNICPLGTTYCGPVEDCLDVGHPTHGVCRP
;
A
#
# COMPACT_ATOMS: atom_id res chain seq x y z
N MET A 1 57.69 36.26 0.75
CA MET A 1 56.86 35.85 1.90
C MET A 1 55.60 35.22 1.29
N ARG A 2 55.42 33.91 1.05
CA ARG A 2 55.57 32.66 1.83
C ARG A 2 54.83 32.63 3.17
N LEU A 3 53.54 32.28 3.14
CA LEU A 3 52.81 31.42 4.09
C LEU A 3 51.69 30.72 3.27
N SER A 4 51.75 29.41 3.01
CA SER A 4 51.41 28.27 3.88
C SER A 4 49.89 28.21 4.13
N SER A 5 49.15 27.39 3.39
CA SER A 5 48.91 25.95 3.64
C SER A 5 48.10 25.69 4.91
N LEU A 6 46.85 25.26 4.74
CA LEU A 6 46.14 24.33 5.63
C LEU A 6 44.97 23.76 4.84
N GLY A 7 45.25 22.64 4.15
CA GLY A 7 44.22 21.76 3.62
C GLY A 7 43.59 20.96 4.76
N PHE A 8 42.27 20.97 4.83
CA PHE A 8 41.51 19.97 5.57
C PHE A 8 41.04 18.92 4.57
N ALA A 9 41.82 17.85 4.44
CA ALA A 9 41.36 16.61 3.84
C ALA A 9 40.45 15.91 4.88
N ILE A 10 39.14 16.03 4.70
CA ILE A 10 38.18 15.21 5.43
C ILE A 10 38.19 13.84 4.75
N VAL A 11 38.88 12.89 5.38
CA VAL A 11 38.77 11.46 5.09
C VAL A 11 37.49 10.97 5.76
N LEU A 12 36.38 10.98 5.03
CA LEU A 12 35.21 10.18 5.41
C LEU A 12 35.42 8.79 4.83
N ALA A 13 35.83 7.88 5.71
CA ALA A 13 35.92 6.46 5.44
C ALA A 13 34.52 5.93 5.07
N TYR A 14 34.38 5.49 3.82
CA TYR A 14 33.31 4.59 3.41
C TYR A 14 33.48 3.26 4.14
N GLY A 15 32.85 3.15 5.31
CA GLY A 15 32.61 1.87 5.98
C GLY A 15 31.48 1.15 5.26
N VAL A 16 31.85 0.36 4.27
CA VAL A 16 30.98 -0.64 3.63
C VAL A 16 30.64 -1.69 4.70
N ALA A 17 29.48 -1.57 5.32
CA ALA A 17 28.88 -2.66 6.08
C ALA A 17 28.03 -3.49 5.10
N LEU A 18 28.69 -4.42 4.39
CA LEU A 18 28.01 -5.57 3.80
C LEU A 18 27.59 -6.48 4.95
N GLY A 19 26.43 -6.18 5.54
CA GLY A 19 25.71 -7.12 6.39
C GLY A 19 25.19 -8.24 5.50
N GLY A 20 25.98 -9.31 5.38
CA GLY A 20 25.55 -10.54 4.74
C GLY A 20 24.39 -11.15 5.53
N CYS A 21 23.26 -11.32 4.87
CA CYS A 21 22.25 -12.29 5.28
C CYS A 21 22.87 -13.68 5.04
N ASP A 22 23.38 -14.28 6.10
CA ASP A 22 23.86 -15.66 6.12
C ASP A 22 22.65 -16.60 6.04
N ASP A 23 22.23 -16.92 4.81
CA ASP A 23 21.20 -17.93 4.51
C ASP A 23 21.86 -19.32 4.33
N SER A 24 22.64 -19.72 5.34
CA SER A 24 23.30 -21.03 5.41
C SER A 24 22.71 -21.84 6.57
N ASP A 25 21.56 -22.51 6.34
CA ASP A 25 21.26 -23.89 6.82
C ASP A 25 19.77 -24.27 6.78
N ARG A 26 19.15 -24.30 5.60
CA ARG A 26 18.07 -25.26 5.33
C ARG A 26 18.28 -25.97 4.00
N ARG A 27 19.30 -26.82 3.96
CA ARG A 27 19.39 -27.91 2.98
C ARG A 27 19.02 -29.25 3.61
N VAL A 28 18.33 -30.03 2.78
CA VAL A 28 18.20 -31.50 2.76
C VAL A 28 16.93 -32.08 3.39
N GLY A 29 15.95 -32.28 2.52
CA GLY A 29 14.89 -33.27 2.63
C GLY A 29 14.28 -33.58 1.26
N ARG A 30 15.05 -34.26 0.40
CA ARG A 30 14.53 -34.92 -0.81
C ARG A 30 13.83 -36.20 -0.39
N ASP A 31 12.56 -36.35 -0.77
CA ASP A 31 11.90 -37.63 -1.10
C ASP A 31 10.80 -37.26 -2.12
N ALA A 32 10.96 -37.52 -3.42
CA ALA A 32 10.74 -38.79 -4.11
C ALA A 32 9.30 -39.32 -4.02
N GLY A 33 8.55 -39.20 -5.14
CA GLY A 33 7.48 -40.13 -5.51
C GLY A 33 6.06 -39.60 -5.43
N GLY A 34 5.33 -39.69 -6.55
CA GLY A 34 3.88 -39.47 -6.55
C GLY A 34 3.31 -39.21 -7.94
N ALA A 35 3.20 -40.27 -8.75
CA ALA A 35 2.57 -40.25 -10.05
C ALA A 35 1.05 -40.04 -9.99
N GLY A 36 0.50 -39.48 -11.08
CA GLY A 36 -0.75 -39.95 -11.68
C GLY A 36 -2.07 -39.47 -11.06
N GLY A 37 -2.89 -38.81 -11.88
CA GLY A 37 -4.26 -38.45 -11.52
C GLY A 37 -4.95 -37.62 -12.59
N ASP A 38 -5.17 -38.21 -13.76
CA ASP A 38 -6.19 -37.77 -14.72
C ASP A 38 -7.57 -37.72 -14.05
N ALA A 39 -8.36 -36.67 -14.29
CA ALA A 39 -9.77 -36.78 -14.69
C ALA A 39 -10.49 -35.41 -14.65
N GLY A 40 -10.86 -34.94 -15.84
CA GLY A 40 -12.26 -34.66 -16.18
C GLY A 40 -13.03 -33.61 -15.39
N GLY A 41 -13.28 -32.47 -16.05
CA GLY A 41 -14.31 -31.52 -15.63
C GLY A 41 -14.68 -30.54 -16.73
N ARG A 42 -15.25 -31.05 -17.83
CA ARG A 42 -15.99 -30.21 -18.79
C ARG A 42 -17.25 -29.70 -18.10
N GLY A 43 -17.38 -28.38 -18.01
CA GLY A 43 -18.61 -27.69 -17.67
C GLY A 43 -18.97 -26.73 -18.79
N ASP A 44 -19.73 -27.23 -19.76
CA ASP A 44 -20.43 -26.45 -20.77
C ASP A 44 -21.66 -25.75 -20.14
N GLY A 45 -21.90 -24.48 -20.51
CA GLY A 45 -23.18 -23.78 -20.29
C GLY A 45 -23.03 -22.43 -19.56
N GLY A 46 -23.48 -21.30 -20.09
CA GLY A 46 -24.23 -21.06 -21.31
C GLY A 46 -24.60 -19.58 -21.46
N ALA A 47 -25.48 -19.37 -22.45
CA ALA A 47 -26.32 -18.20 -22.69
C ALA A 47 -25.65 -16.89 -23.18
N ARG A 48 -25.73 -16.76 -24.50
CA ARG A 48 -25.82 -15.50 -25.24
C ARG A 48 -26.98 -14.67 -24.70
N GLY A 49 -26.75 -13.37 -24.56
CA GLY A 49 -27.78 -12.36 -24.32
C GLY A 49 -27.51 -11.14 -25.18
N ASP A 50 -27.85 -11.23 -26.46
CA ASP A 50 -28.08 -10.07 -27.31
C ASP A 50 -29.40 -9.43 -26.89
N ALA A 51 -29.36 -8.17 -26.47
CA ALA A 51 -30.53 -7.30 -26.43
C ALA A 51 -30.11 -5.90 -26.88
N GLY A 52 -30.33 -5.64 -28.16
CA GLY A 52 -30.40 -4.29 -28.68
C GLY A 52 -31.66 -3.57 -28.18
N GLY A 53 -31.52 -2.28 -27.92
CA GLY A 53 -32.60 -1.36 -27.62
C GLY A 53 -32.17 0.05 -27.97
N THR A 54 -32.50 0.48 -29.18
CA THR A 54 -32.64 1.88 -29.59
C THR A 54 -33.59 2.62 -28.65
N LEU A 55 -33.39 3.93 -28.44
CA LEU A 55 -34.39 4.98 -28.68
C LEU A 55 -33.85 6.38 -28.31
N ASP A 56 -34.24 7.31 -29.16
CA ASP A 56 -33.92 8.74 -29.23
C ASP A 56 -34.55 9.60 -28.11
N GLY A 57 -34.00 10.82 -27.96
CA GLY A 57 -34.69 11.99 -27.39
C GLY A 57 -34.18 12.39 -26.01
N GLY A 58 -33.95 13.66 -25.68
CA GLY A 58 -34.17 14.93 -26.35
C GLY A 58 -33.61 16.00 -25.40
N GLY A 59 -33.09 17.09 -25.95
CA GLY A 59 -32.46 18.15 -25.17
C GLY A 59 -33.43 18.90 -24.25
N HIS A 60 -32.87 19.50 -23.20
CA HIS A 60 -33.45 20.67 -22.53
C HIS A 60 -32.32 21.63 -22.12
N ASP A 61 -32.15 22.67 -22.94
CA ASP A 61 -31.72 23.98 -22.50
C ASP A 61 -32.86 24.62 -21.71
N GLY A 62 -32.57 25.34 -20.62
CA GLY A 62 -33.54 26.25 -20.00
C GLY A 62 -33.45 26.29 -18.49
N GLY A 63 -32.77 27.31 -17.97
CA GLY A 63 -32.53 27.47 -16.55
C GLY A 63 -33.74 27.86 -15.70
N ARG A 64 -33.48 28.05 -14.41
CA ARG A 64 -34.14 29.02 -13.54
C ARG A 64 -33.34 29.19 -12.26
N ALA A 65 -32.99 30.44 -11.99
CA ALA A 65 -32.63 30.91 -10.67
C ALA A 65 -33.81 30.67 -9.72
N GLY A 66 -33.52 30.09 -8.56
CA GLY A 66 -34.42 30.00 -7.44
C GLY A 66 -33.58 30.19 -6.18
N SER A 67 -33.69 31.38 -5.59
CA SER A 67 -33.22 31.64 -4.24
C SER A 67 -34.36 31.27 -3.29
N ASP A 68 -34.14 30.29 -2.44
CA ASP A 68 -34.99 30.02 -1.29
C ASP A 68 -34.13 29.73 -0.06
N ALA A 69 -34.19 30.71 0.84
CA ALA A 69 -33.70 30.62 2.20
C ALA A 69 -34.58 29.65 2.99
N GLY A 70 -33.96 28.65 3.61
CA GLY A 70 -34.58 27.74 4.56
C GLY A 70 -33.71 27.61 5.79
N SER A 71 -34.14 28.24 6.87
CA SER A 71 -33.55 28.15 8.21
C SER A 71 -33.89 26.82 8.89
N GLY A 72 -32.98 26.37 9.76
CA GLY A 72 -33.33 25.70 11.01
C GLY A 72 -33.46 24.18 10.97
N GLY A 73 -32.48 23.50 11.56
CA GLY A 73 -32.51 22.07 11.80
C GLY A 73 -31.30 21.59 12.57
N ASP A 74 -31.15 22.06 13.82
CA ASP A 74 -30.31 21.41 14.83
C ASP A 74 -30.77 19.96 15.00
N GLY A 75 -29.93 19.00 14.59
CA GLY A 75 -30.30 17.59 14.53
C GLY A 75 -29.13 16.66 14.80
N GLY A 76 -28.79 16.52 16.08
CA GLY A 76 -28.30 15.25 16.65
C GLY A 76 -26.90 14.80 16.23
N GLY A 77 -25.93 15.07 17.11
CA GLY A 77 -24.63 14.43 17.07
C GLY A 77 -24.73 12.91 17.12
N GLY A 78 -24.48 12.27 16.00
CA GLY A 78 -23.88 10.95 15.95
C GLY A 78 -22.37 11.13 15.84
N GLY A 79 -21.76 11.62 16.92
CA GLY A 79 -20.32 11.53 17.08
C GLY A 79 -19.98 10.05 17.02
N MET A 80 -19.48 9.59 15.88
CA MET A 80 -18.82 8.30 15.82
C MET A 80 -17.62 8.46 16.73
N ASP A 81 -17.74 7.91 17.94
CA ASP A 81 -16.63 7.67 18.85
C ASP A 81 -15.65 6.77 18.09
N ALA A 82 -14.79 7.38 17.29
CA ALA A 82 -13.56 6.77 16.82
C ALA A 82 -12.76 6.53 18.09
N GLY A 83 -12.90 5.31 18.63
CA GLY A 83 -12.23 4.86 19.83
C GLY A 83 -10.74 5.15 19.73
N GLY A 84 -10.33 6.26 20.31
CA GLY A 84 -9.70 6.21 21.63
C GLY A 84 -8.32 5.59 21.69
N ASP A 85 -7.57 5.54 20.60
CA ASP A 85 -6.11 5.36 20.60
C ASP A 85 -5.45 6.21 19.50
N ALA A 86 -5.99 7.42 19.28
CA ALA A 86 -5.32 8.40 18.44
C ALA A 86 -4.00 8.75 19.12
N GLY A 87 -2.92 8.13 18.62
CA GLY A 87 -1.58 8.67 18.78
C GLY A 87 -1.54 10.14 18.35
N PRO A 88 -0.40 10.84 18.53
CA PRO A 88 -0.25 12.18 17.95
C PRO A 88 -0.76 12.13 16.51
N ALA A 89 -1.60 13.10 16.10
CA ALA A 89 -2.44 13.06 14.89
C ALA A 89 -1.69 12.86 13.56
N ASP A 90 -0.37 12.68 13.63
CA ASP A 90 0.59 12.53 12.54
C ASP A 90 1.38 11.21 12.64
N ALA A 91 1.03 10.30 13.56
CA ALA A 91 1.69 9.02 13.73
C ALA A 91 0.95 7.90 12.98
N LEU A 92 1.72 7.12 12.21
CA LEU A 92 1.23 5.89 11.60
C LEU A 92 0.91 4.83 12.67
N ASP A 93 0.04 3.87 12.35
CA ASP A 93 -0.23 2.70 13.20
C ASP A 93 1.10 2.00 13.56
N PRO A 94 1.44 1.82 14.85
CA PRO A 94 2.71 1.21 15.26
C PRO A 94 2.95 -0.22 14.76
N ARG A 95 1.91 -0.91 14.27
CA ARG A 95 2.00 -2.25 13.68
C ARG A 95 2.41 -2.22 12.20
N LEU A 96 2.42 -1.06 11.57
CA LEU A 96 2.89 -0.87 10.20
C LEU A 96 4.41 -0.73 10.20
N ALA A 97 5.11 -1.56 9.42
CA ALA A 97 6.52 -1.34 9.16
C ALA A 97 6.68 -0.15 8.21
N THR A 98 7.35 0.91 8.67
CA THR A 98 7.64 2.10 7.88
C THR A 98 8.79 1.85 6.90
N ALA A 99 8.75 2.55 5.78
CA ALA A 99 9.78 2.50 4.75
C ALA A 99 11.14 3.02 5.24
N ASP A 100 12.21 2.67 4.51
CA ASP A 100 13.56 3.19 4.76
C ASP A 100 13.60 4.72 4.53
N PRO A 101 14.05 5.53 5.52
CA PRO A 101 14.16 6.99 5.38
C PRO A 101 15.12 7.44 4.28
N SER A 102 16.06 6.59 3.84
CA SER A 102 17.01 6.86 2.77
C SER A 102 16.41 6.76 1.37
N GLY A 103 15.19 6.22 1.25
CA GLY A 103 14.45 6.12 0.00
C GLY A 103 14.09 7.48 -0.62
N GLU A 104 13.92 7.50 -1.93
CA GLU A 104 13.40 8.66 -2.65
C GLU A 104 11.97 8.98 -2.19
N ILE A 105 11.60 10.27 -2.15
CA ILE A 105 10.24 10.67 -1.78
C ILE A 105 9.30 10.35 -2.93
N CYS A 106 8.16 9.75 -2.60
CA CYS A 106 7.06 9.52 -3.51
C CYS A 106 5.74 9.94 -2.85
N ALA A 107 4.70 10.13 -3.65
CA ALA A 107 3.43 10.70 -3.22
C ALA A 107 2.37 9.63 -2.93
N THR A 108 2.31 8.55 -3.72
CA THR A 108 1.19 7.60 -3.68
C THR A 108 1.62 6.24 -3.16
N PRO A 109 1.31 5.85 -1.91
CA PRO A 109 1.53 4.49 -1.41
C PRO A 109 1.02 3.42 -2.38
N GLY A 110 1.84 2.42 -2.68
CA GLY A 110 1.55 1.35 -3.64
C GLY A 110 1.88 1.70 -5.10
N SER A 111 2.31 2.93 -5.40
CA SER A 111 2.72 3.31 -6.76
C SER A 111 4.09 2.72 -7.12
N THR A 112 4.16 2.05 -8.26
CA THR A 112 5.41 1.56 -8.88
C THR A 112 5.89 2.48 -10.00
N GLY A 113 5.10 3.49 -10.38
CA GLY A 113 5.43 4.44 -11.45
C GLY A 113 6.22 5.66 -10.97
N GLU A 114 6.22 5.93 -9.66
CA GLU A 114 6.91 7.07 -9.05
C GLU A 114 8.34 6.73 -8.62
N CYS A 115 8.66 5.44 -8.51
CA CYS A 115 9.92 4.95 -8.02
C CYS A 115 10.77 4.34 -9.13
N ALA A 116 12.09 4.45 -9.02
CA ALA A 116 13.00 3.87 -10.01
C ALA A 116 13.02 2.33 -9.96
N GLY A 117 13.07 1.70 -11.14
CA GLY A 117 13.26 0.25 -11.25
C GLY A 117 12.02 -0.55 -10.85
N ILE A 118 12.19 -1.46 -9.89
CA ILE A 118 11.12 -2.31 -9.32
C ILE A 118 10.71 -1.86 -7.92
N ALA A 119 11.11 -0.66 -7.48
CA ALA A 119 10.73 -0.14 -6.19
C ALA A 119 9.24 0.26 -6.16
N VAL A 120 8.66 0.23 -4.97
CA VAL A 120 7.30 0.69 -4.68
C VAL A 120 7.34 1.82 -3.66
N CYS A 121 6.42 2.76 -3.80
CA CYS A 121 6.18 3.79 -2.82
C CYS A 121 5.51 3.21 -1.56
N ARG A 122 6.17 3.29 -0.40
CA ARG A 122 5.69 2.76 0.89
C ARG A 122 5.49 3.88 1.91
N PHE A 123 4.62 3.64 2.88
CA PHE A 123 4.37 4.56 3.99
C PHE A 123 5.65 4.81 4.80
N TYR A 124 6.01 6.08 5.00
CA TYR A 124 7.11 6.46 5.88
C TYR A 124 6.59 7.21 7.11
N ASP A 125 5.73 8.20 6.90
CA ASP A 125 4.98 8.88 7.95
C ASP A 125 3.53 9.15 7.48
N ALA A 126 2.73 9.83 8.31
CA ALA A 126 1.33 10.14 7.99
C ALA A 126 1.15 11.01 6.72
N SER A 127 2.19 11.74 6.32
CA SER A 127 2.15 12.73 5.24
C SER A 127 3.07 12.42 4.06
N SER A 128 4.01 11.51 4.23
CA SER A 128 5.06 11.24 3.26
C SER A 128 5.33 9.75 3.09
N SER A 129 5.73 9.41 1.88
CA SER A 129 6.04 8.04 1.46
C SER A 129 7.43 7.99 0.84
N ARG A 130 8.03 6.80 0.85
CA ARG A 130 9.39 6.56 0.36
C ARG A 130 9.44 5.36 -0.57
N CYS A 131 10.22 5.48 -1.62
CA CYS A 131 10.50 4.40 -2.54
C CYS A 131 11.38 3.35 -1.88
N GLU A 132 10.93 2.11 -1.92
CA GLU A 132 11.64 0.97 -1.36
C GLU A 132 11.55 -0.22 -2.32
N SER A 133 12.68 -0.88 -2.53
CA SER A 133 12.76 -2.11 -3.32
C SER A 133 12.91 -3.31 -2.42
N CYS A 134 12.35 -4.45 -2.85
CA CYS A 134 12.63 -5.73 -2.23
C CYS A 134 13.47 -6.62 -3.16
N GLU A 135 14.39 -7.39 -2.57
CA GLU A 135 15.07 -8.50 -3.24
C GLU A 135 14.67 -9.80 -2.53
N GLY A 136 13.90 -10.67 -3.19
CA GLY A 136 13.44 -11.93 -2.58
C GLY A 136 12.26 -11.78 -1.61
N CYS A 137 11.37 -10.83 -1.87
CA CYS A 137 10.18 -10.54 -1.07
C CYS A 137 9.11 -11.64 -1.05
N GLY A 138 8.33 -11.65 0.02
CA GLY A 138 7.13 -12.45 0.22
C GLY A 138 5.89 -11.84 -0.42
N ASN A 139 4.96 -12.73 -0.79
CA ASN A 139 3.64 -12.38 -1.32
C ASN A 139 2.62 -12.15 -0.20
N LEU A 140 1.38 -11.82 -0.58
CA LEU A 140 0.24 -11.71 0.33
C LEU A 140 0.19 -12.85 1.38
N GLY A 141 0.07 -12.47 2.66
CA GLY A 141 -0.02 -13.37 3.81
C GLY A 141 1.31 -13.98 4.28
N GLN A 142 2.42 -13.77 3.55
CA GLN A 142 3.74 -14.21 4.02
C GLN A 142 4.16 -13.40 5.27
N PRO A 143 4.93 -14.02 6.18
CA PRO A 143 5.46 -13.32 7.34
C PRO A 143 6.45 -12.23 6.93
N CYS A 144 6.45 -11.13 7.68
CA CYS A 144 7.35 -10.00 7.45
C CYS A 144 7.72 -9.33 8.78
N THR A 145 8.82 -8.59 8.77
CA THR A 145 9.27 -7.72 9.87
C THR A 145 9.48 -6.28 9.40
N THR A 146 9.87 -6.10 8.15
CA THR A 146 10.16 -4.82 7.50
C THR A 146 9.34 -4.66 6.22
N GLY A 147 9.26 -3.43 5.68
CA GLY A 147 8.62 -3.18 4.39
C GLY A 147 9.25 -3.98 3.24
N THR A 148 10.58 -4.16 3.26
CA THR A 148 11.36 -4.83 2.22
C THR A 148 11.09 -6.33 2.14
N ASP A 149 10.48 -6.91 3.17
CA ASP A 149 10.11 -8.33 3.17
C ASP A 149 8.89 -8.61 2.28
N CYS A 150 8.17 -7.58 1.85
CA CYS A 150 6.94 -7.70 1.09
C CYS A 150 7.10 -7.25 -0.36
N ASP A 151 6.40 -7.91 -1.28
CA ASP A 151 6.45 -7.58 -2.71
C ASP A 151 5.84 -6.21 -3.00
N ILE A 152 6.03 -5.72 -4.24
CA ILE A 152 5.74 -4.37 -4.72
C ILE A 152 4.28 -3.90 -4.60
N LEU A 153 3.35 -4.76 -4.17
CA LEU A 153 1.94 -4.40 -3.95
C LEU A 153 1.51 -4.46 -2.48
N PHE A 154 2.41 -4.91 -1.60
CA PHE A 154 2.06 -5.26 -0.22
C PHE A 154 2.85 -4.45 0.79
N ALA A 155 2.22 -4.01 1.87
CA ALA A 155 2.87 -3.45 3.07
C ALA A 155 3.00 -4.52 4.15
N CYS A 156 4.03 -4.41 5.00
CA CYS A 156 4.15 -5.26 6.18
C CYS A 156 3.34 -4.67 7.33
N PHE A 157 2.26 -5.33 7.72
CA PHE A 157 1.36 -4.90 8.78
C PHE A 157 1.04 -6.07 9.71
N ASP A 158 1.20 -5.87 11.00
CA ASP A 158 0.96 -6.91 12.02
C ASP A 158 1.72 -8.23 11.74
N GLY A 159 2.95 -8.08 11.22
CA GLY A 159 3.85 -9.19 10.87
C GLY A 159 3.45 -9.97 9.61
N ARG A 160 2.54 -9.45 8.78
CA ARG A 160 2.09 -10.08 7.53
C ARG A 160 2.11 -9.10 6.35
N CYS A 161 2.47 -9.60 5.17
CA CYS A 161 2.33 -8.83 3.94
C CYS A 161 0.84 -8.72 3.56
N THR A 162 0.32 -7.50 3.47
CA THR A 162 -1.07 -7.19 3.12
C THR A 162 -1.13 -6.13 2.02
N ASN A 163 -2.22 -6.05 1.26
CA ASN A 163 -2.35 -5.04 0.20
C ASN A 163 -2.47 -3.62 0.78
N ILE A 164 -1.93 -2.66 0.05
CA ILE A 164 -2.22 -1.23 0.24
C ILE A 164 -3.56 -0.93 -0.43
N CYS A 165 -4.42 -0.14 0.23
CA CYS A 165 -5.75 0.17 -0.27
C CYS A 165 -6.07 1.67 -0.18
N PRO A 166 -6.84 2.25 -1.12
CA PRO A 166 -7.38 3.58 -0.96
C PRO A 166 -8.49 3.57 0.10
N LEU A 167 -8.46 4.51 1.05
CA LEU A 167 -9.46 4.61 2.11
C LEU A 167 -10.86 4.88 1.53
N GLY A 168 -11.90 4.34 2.17
CA GLY A 168 -13.29 4.53 1.74
C GLY A 168 -13.68 3.72 0.49
N THR A 169 -12.86 2.76 0.06
CA THR A 169 -13.12 1.90 -1.10
C THR A 169 -13.35 0.44 -0.71
N THR A 170 -13.92 -0.35 -1.61
CA THR A 170 -14.13 -1.79 -1.42
C THR A 170 -12.95 -2.64 -1.91
N TYR A 171 -11.74 -2.06 -1.96
CA TYR A 171 -10.56 -2.73 -2.52
C TYR A 171 -10.21 -4.02 -1.76
N CYS A 172 -10.38 -4.01 -0.43
CA CYS A 172 -10.12 -5.15 0.45
C CYS A 172 -11.34 -6.04 0.70
N GLY A 173 -12.48 -5.76 0.06
CA GLY A 173 -13.79 -6.32 0.44
C GLY A 173 -14.73 -5.22 0.95
N PRO A 174 -15.47 -5.42 2.05
CA PRO A 174 -16.17 -4.34 2.75
C PRO A 174 -15.27 -3.11 2.99
N VAL A 175 -15.86 -1.91 3.06
CA VAL A 175 -15.09 -0.65 3.18
C VAL A 175 -14.28 -0.62 4.47
N GLU A 176 -14.81 -1.22 5.54
CA GLU A 176 -14.18 -1.38 6.85
C GLU A 176 -12.98 -2.35 6.88
N ASP A 177 -12.71 -3.07 5.79
CA ASP A 177 -11.55 -3.97 5.69
C ASP A 177 -10.30 -3.25 5.18
N CYS A 178 -10.42 -2.01 4.69
CA CYS A 178 -9.30 -1.10 4.47
C CYS A 178 -9.03 -0.32 5.75
N LEU A 179 -8.05 -0.78 6.53
CA LEU A 179 -7.70 -0.20 7.82
C LEU A 179 -6.97 1.13 7.63
N ASP A 180 -7.46 2.17 8.30
CA ASP A 180 -6.76 3.44 8.43
C ASP A 180 -5.51 3.25 9.30
N VAL A 181 -4.34 3.53 8.71
CA VAL A 181 -3.03 3.43 9.37
C VAL A 181 -2.44 4.80 9.68
N GLY A 182 -3.22 5.88 9.60
CA GLY A 182 -2.80 7.25 9.86
C GLY A 182 -2.40 8.05 8.63
N HIS A 183 -2.55 7.51 7.41
CA HIS A 183 -2.30 8.23 6.16
C HIS A 183 -3.61 8.77 5.58
N PRO A 184 -3.68 10.01 5.05
CA PRO A 184 -4.94 10.70 4.76
C PRO A 184 -5.80 10.06 3.66
N THR A 185 -5.20 9.26 2.78
CA THR A 185 -5.89 8.73 1.59
C THR A 185 -5.73 7.22 1.41
N HIS A 186 -4.84 6.58 2.15
CA HIS A 186 -4.48 5.18 1.93
C HIS A 186 -4.37 4.45 3.27
N GLY A 187 -4.74 3.18 3.25
CA GLY A 187 -4.68 2.26 4.37
C GLY A 187 -4.02 0.95 3.97
N VAL A 188 -4.24 -0.07 4.80
CA VAL A 188 -3.83 -1.46 4.51
C VAL A 188 -5.01 -2.40 4.69
N CYS A 189 -5.09 -3.45 3.86
CA CYS A 189 -6.12 -4.46 4.05
C CYS A 189 -5.90 -5.21 5.37
N ARG A 190 -7.00 -5.61 6.02
CA ARG A 190 -6.92 -6.53 7.16
C ARG A 190 -6.29 -7.86 6.71
N PRO A 191 -5.21 -8.32 7.36
CA PRO A 191 -4.51 -9.56 7.00
C PRO A 191 -5.32 -10.83 7.28
#